data_AF-A0A933FEY0-F1
#
_entry.id   AF-A0A933FEY0-F1
#
_cell.length_a   1.000
_cell.length_b   1.000
_cell.length_c   1.000
_cell.angle_alpha   90.00
_cell.angle_beta   90.00
_cell.angle_gamma   90.00
#
_symmetry.space_group_name_H-M   'P 1'
#
loop_
_entity.id
_entity.type
_entity.pdbx_description
1 polymer ?
#
loop_
_entity_poly.entity_id
_entity_poly.type
_entity_poly.pdbx_seq_one_letter_code
_entity_poly.pdbx_strand_id
1 'polypeptide(L)'
;MIRCPTCAHENDEYATICSNCRAFLQNRVPNLNLFETSWGILESPRVTFRTITLAEQKNYAFLLFCFGGVAASFSMFWYLKLGVHFDTLMDVLPMAFGFGLVLGAVGAVVVSALYH
;
A
#
# COMPACT_ATOMS: atom_id res chain seq x y z
N MET A 1 21.73 5.57 -6.28
CA MET A 1 22.32 4.98 -7.53
C MET A 1 23.20 3.78 -7.17
N ILE A 2 23.14 2.68 -7.93
CA ILE A 2 23.90 1.44 -7.65
C ILE A 2 24.76 1.05 -8.85
N ARG A 3 26.01 0.65 -8.62
CA ARG A 3 26.90 0.10 -9.65
C ARG A 3 26.71 -1.41 -9.77
N CYS A 4 26.56 -1.88 -11.00
CA CYS A 4 26.48 -3.31 -11.27
C CYS A 4 27.83 -4.00 -10.93
N PRO A 5 27.83 -5.09 -10.14
CA PRO A 5 29.07 -5.80 -9.81
C PRO A 5 29.70 -6.50 -11.03
N THR A 6 28.91 -6.78 -12.07
CA THR A 6 29.37 -7.52 -13.26
C THR A 6 29.86 -6.61 -14.38
N CYS A 7 29.20 -5.47 -14.63
CA CYS A 7 29.52 -4.59 -15.77
C CYS A 7 29.86 -3.15 -15.39
N ALA A 8 29.90 -2.83 -14.09
CA ALA A 8 30.16 -1.49 -13.55
C ALA A 8 29.20 -0.37 -14.01
N HIS A 9 28.14 -0.70 -14.76
CA HIS A 9 27.14 0.27 -15.20
C HIS A 9 26.35 0.82 -14.01
N GLU A 10 26.08 2.12 -14.03
CA GLU A 10 25.28 2.81 -13.02
C GLU A 10 23.79 2.59 -13.31
N ASN A 11 23.07 2.09 -12.31
CA ASN A 11 21.65 1.82 -12.38
C ASN A 11 20.91 2.59 -11.28
N ASP A 12 19.59 2.72 -11.46
CA ASP A 12 18.70 3.31 -10.47
C ASP A 12 18.75 2.54 -9.14
N GLU A 13 18.52 3.23 -8.03
CA GLU A 13 18.59 2.70 -6.68
C GLU A 13 17.60 1.57 -6.40
N TYR A 14 16.48 1.57 -7.13
CA TYR A 14 15.43 0.56 -7.01
C TYR A 14 15.44 -0.45 -8.17
N ALA A 15 16.45 -0.43 -9.04
CA ALA A 15 16.57 -1.40 -10.11
C ALA A 15 16.93 -2.79 -9.55
N THR A 16 16.08 -3.79 -9.85
CA THR A 16 16.33 -5.20 -9.50
C THR A 16 17.26 -5.89 -10.51
N ILE A 17 17.25 -5.43 -11.76
CA ILE A 17 17.99 -5.97 -12.89
C ILE A 17 18.81 -4.86 -13.54
N CYS A 18 20.05 -5.16 -13.91
CA CYS A 18 20.90 -4.21 -14.64
C CYS A 18 20.37 -3.96 -16.06
N SER A 19 20.28 -2.70 -16.48
CA SER A 19 19.86 -2.29 -17.82
C SER A 19 20.79 -2.83 -18.94
N ASN A 20 22.09 -2.87 -18.67
CA ASN A 20 23.11 -3.30 -19.64
C ASN A 20 23.30 -4.83 -19.71
N CYS A 21 23.73 -5.47 -18.61
CA CYS A 21 24.10 -6.90 -18.62
C CYS A 21 23.00 -7.85 -18.11
N ARG A 22 21.85 -7.33 -17.68
CA ARG A 22 20.74 -8.09 -17.06
C ARG A 22 21.12 -8.93 -15.83
N ALA A 23 22.27 -8.70 -15.22
CA ALA A 23 22.62 -9.31 -13.94
C ALA A 23 21.68 -8.80 -12.83
N PHE A 24 21.40 -9.65 -11.85
CA PHE A 24 20.64 -9.27 -10.66
C PHE A 24 21.45 -8.30 -9.79
N LEU A 25 20.84 -7.17 -9.48
CA LEU A 25 21.43 -6.09 -8.70
C LEU A 25 21.05 -6.20 -7.22
N GLN A 26 19.88 -6.74 -6.93
CA GLN A 26 19.30 -6.83 -5.60
C GLN A 26 18.56 -8.15 -5.42
N ASN A 27 18.37 -8.55 -4.16
CA ASN A 27 17.60 -9.74 -3.85
C ASN A 27 16.14 -9.55 -4.30
N ARG A 28 15.62 -10.57 -4.97
CA ARG A 28 14.23 -10.62 -5.43
C ARG A 28 13.29 -10.76 -4.23
N VAL A 29 12.23 -9.95 -4.19
CA VAL A 29 11.15 -10.05 -3.20
C VAL A 29 9.90 -10.52 -3.93
N PRO A 30 9.65 -11.84 -4.02
CA PRO A 30 8.60 -12.40 -4.87
C PRO A 30 7.20 -12.11 -4.35
N ASN A 31 7.00 -12.17 -3.03
CA ASN A 31 5.72 -11.90 -2.38
C ASN A 31 5.98 -11.24 -1.03
N LEU A 32 5.13 -10.29 -0.66
CA LEU A 32 5.16 -9.68 0.65
C LEU A 32 4.32 -10.49 1.64
N ASN A 33 4.79 -10.64 2.87
CA ASN A 33 4.01 -11.18 3.98
C ASN A 33 3.35 -10.03 4.76
N LEU A 34 2.02 -10.06 4.90
CA LEU A 34 1.26 -8.99 5.55
C LEU A 34 1.75 -8.72 6.99
N PHE A 35 1.95 -9.77 7.79
CA PHE A 35 2.31 -9.62 9.20
C PHE A 35 3.73 -9.11 9.37
N GLU A 36 4.69 -9.73 8.68
CA GLU A 36 6.10 -9.30 8.72
C GLU A 36 6.27 -7.88 8.18
N THR A 37 5.54 -7.52 7.13
CA THR A 37 5.61 -6.16 6.56
C THR A 37 4.96 -5.15 7.50
N SER A 38 3.80 -5.48 8.11
CA SER A 38 3.12 -4.58 9.06
C SER A 38 3.98 -4.33 10.29
N TRP A 39 4.61 -5.38 10.83
CA TRP A 39 5.54 -5.25 11.94
C TRP A 39 6.80 -4.49 11.53
N GLY A 40 7.36 -4.79 10.35
CA GLY A 40 8.54 -4.12 9.82
C GLY A 40 8.34 -2.62 9.60
N ILE A 41 7.16 -2.18 9.20
CA ILE A 41 6.84 -0.74 9.07
C ILE A 41 6.98 -0.03 10.43
N LEU A 42 6.58 -0.68 11.52
CA LEU A 42 6.69 -0.12 12.88
C LEU A 42 8.13 -0.16 13.41
N GLU A 43 8.86 -1.24 13.15
CA GLU A 43 10.21 -1.44 13.68
C GLU A 43 11.30 -0.74 12.85
N SER A 44 11.25 -0.85 11.52
CA SER A 44 12.27 -0.34 10.60
C SER A 44 11.68 0.21 9.29
N PRO A 45 10.95 1.35 9.35
CA PRO A 45 10.15 1.84 8.22
C PRO A 45 10.95 2.03 6.93
N ARG A 46 12.18 2.56 7.01
CA ARG A 46 13.03 2.80 5.83
C ARG A 46 13.35 1.52 5.06
N VAL A 47 13.69 0.45 5.78
CA VAL A 47 14.04 -0.83 5.15
C VAL A 47 12.79 -1.48 4.57
N THR A 48 11.68 -1.46 5.32
CA THR A 48 10.44 -2.08 4.89
C THR A 48 9.82 -1.37 3.69
N PHE A 49 9.85 -0.04 3.60
CA PHE A 49 9.40 0.67 2.39
C PHE A 49 10.26 0.36 1.17
N ARG A 50 11.57 0.15 1.34
CA ARG A 50 12.44 -0.33 0.24
C ARG A 50 12.01 -1.72 -0.21
N THR A 51 11.76 -2.64 0.72
CA THR A 51 11.26 -3.99 0.41
C THR A 51 9.90 -3.95 -0.30
N ILE A 52 8.97 -3.08 0.12
CA ILE A 52 7.66 -2.89 -0.52
C ILE A 52 7.82 -2.35 -1.96
N THR A 53 8.80 -1.48 -2.19
CA THR A 53 9.07 -0.90 -3.52
C THR A 53 9.65 -1.95 -4.48
N LEU A 54 10.50 -2.83 -3.96
CA LEU A 54 11.16 -3.90 -4.73
C LEU A 54 10.27 -5.15 -4.92
N ALA A 55 9.14 -5.22 -4.22
CA ALA A 55 8.24 -6.37 -4.29
C ALA A 55 7.55 -6.48 -5.65
N GLU A 56 7.63 -7.66 -6.24
CA GLU A 56 7.04 -7.92 -7.55
C GLU A 56 5.52 -8.08 -7.50
N GLN A 57 4.99 -8.68 -6.43
CA GLN A 57 3.56 -8.89 -6.24
C GLN A 57 3.09 -8.21 -4.96
N LYS A 58 2.17 -7.25 -5.11
CA LYS A 58 1.54 -6.52 -3.99
C LYS A 58 0.18 -7.11 -3.65
N ASN A 59 0.18 -8.38 -3.23
CA ASN A 59 -1.02 -9.22 -3.10
C ASN A 59 -2.08 -8.69 -2.11
N TYR A 60 -1.68 -7.91 -1.11
CA TYR A 60 -2.60 -7.40 -0.09
C TYR A 60 -2.88 -5.89 -0.20
N ALA A 61 -2.39 -5.20 -1.25
CA ALA A 61 -2.62 -3.77 -1.41
C ALA A 61 -4.12 -3.42 -1.48
N PHE A 62 -4.89 -4.18 -2.26
CA PHE A 62 -6.35 -4.02 -2.36
C PHE A 62 -7.04 -4.17 -1.01
N LEU A 63 -6.67 -5.19 -0.24
CA LEU A 63 -7.22 -5.45 1.09
C LEU A 63 -6.89 -4.33 2.08
N LEU A 64 -5.68 -3.79 2.04
CA LEU A 64 -5.29 -2.63 2.86
C LEU A 64 -6.08 -1.36 2.49
N PHE A 65 -6.36 -1.14 1.20
CA PHE A 65 -7.21 -0.04 0.76
C PHE A 65 -8.65 -0.19 1.29
N CYS A 66 -9.21 -1.39 1.33
CA CYS A 66 -10.54 -1.63 1.91
C CYS A 66 -10.57 -1.31 3.42
N PHE A 67 -9.59 -1.78 4.20
CA PHE A 67 -9.52 -1.46 5.63
C PHE A 67 -9.26 0.03 5.88
N GLY A 68 -8.39 0.64 5.07
CA GLY A 68 -8.16 2.09 5.10
C GLY A 68 -9.41 2.89 4.75
N GLY A 69 -10.22 2.41 3.80
CA GLY A 69 -11.50 3.01 3.43
C GLY A 69 -12.51 3.03 4.57
N VAL A 70 -12.57 1.96 5.38
CA VAL A 70 -13.37 1.94 6.61
C VAL A 70 -12.88 2.97 7.63
N ALA A 71 -11.57 3.03 7.90
CA ALA A 71 -11.03 4.04 8.81
C ALA A 71 -11.27 5.48 8.31
N ALA A 72 -11.16 5.70 7.00
CA ALA A 72 -11.41 6.98 6.36
C ALA A 72 -12.90 7.38 6.43
N SER A 73 -13.83 6.43 6.26
CA SER A 73 -15.26 6.72 6.37
C SER A 73 -15.60 7.20 7.78
N PHE A 74 -15.14 6.50 8.84
CA PHE A 74 -15.35 6.95 10.22
C PHE A 74 -14.78 8.34 10.48
N SER A 75 -13.58 8.62 9.96
CA SER A 75 -12.95 9.94 10.07
C SER A 75 -13.77 11.03 9.37
N MET A 76 -14.34 10.72 8.20
CA MET A 76 -15.20 11.61 7.43
C MET A 76 -16.54 11.87 8.14
N PHE A 77 -17.18 10.83 8.68
CA PHE A 77 -18.41 10.95 9.49
C PHE A 77 -18.20 11.86 10.71
N TRP A 78 -17.07 11.71 11.39
CA TRP A 78 -16.68 12.57 12.50
C TRP A 78 -16.48 14.02 12.06
N TYR A 79 -15.69 14.25 11.01
CA TYR A 79 -15.39 15.60 10.50
C TYR A 79 -16.63 16.36 10.06
N LEU A 80 -17.56 15.68 9.36
CA LEU A 80 -18.79 16.27 8.85
C LEU A 80 -19.92 16.33 9.89
N LYS A 81 -19.68 15.88 11.13
CA LYS A 81 -20.68 15.84 12.23
C LYS A 81 -22.00 15.16 11.84
N LEU A 82 -21.95 14.14 10.97
CA LEU A 82 -23.17 13.43 10.54
C LEU A 82 -23.88 12.70 11.68
N GLY A 83 -23.20 12.45 12.80
CA GLY A 83 -23.81 11.86 14.00
C GLY A 83 -24.94 12.69 14.62
N VAL A 84 -25.11 13.96 14.24
CA VAL A 84 -26.25 14.78 14.68
C VAL A 84 -27.54 14.41 13.93
N HIS A 85 -27.44 13.78 12.76
CA HIS A 85 -28.60 13.39 11.94
C HIS A 85 -29.13 11.98 12.23
N PHE A 86 -28.44 11.22 13.07
CA PHE A 86 -28.82 9.86 13.41
C PHE A 86 -29.08 9.75 14.92
N ASP A 87 -30.26 9.23 15.28
CA ASP A 87 -30.67 9.08 16.67
C ASP A 87 -29.90 7.95 17.38
N THR A 88 -29.46 6.93 16.63
CA THR A 88 -28.78 5.75 17.17
C THR A 88 -27.46 5.49 16.45
N LEU A 89 -26.40 5.23 17.21
CA LEU A 89 -25.09 4.79 16.69
C LEU A 89 -25.22 3.54 15.79
N MET A 90 -26.21 2.69 16.09
CA MET A 90 -26.43 1.43 15.41
C MET A 90 -26.92 1.60 13.96
N ASP A 91 -27.46 2.77 13.60
CA ASP A 91 -27.82 3.10 12.22
C ASP A 91 -26.61 3.61 11.42
N VAL A 92 -25.68 4.31 12.09
CA VAL A 92 -24.46 4.87 11.48
C VAL A 92 -23.43 3.79 11.19
N LEU A 93 -23.30 2.80 12.08
CA LEU A 93 -22.30 1.75 11.98
C LEU A 93 -22.34 0.96 10.65
N PRO A 94 -23.48 0.35 10.23
CA PRO A 94 -23.53 -0.39 8.97
C PRO A 94 -23.30 0.51 7.76
N MET A 95 -23.76 1.77 7.82
CA MET A 95 -23.54 2.75 6.76
C MET A 95 -22.05 3.10 6.62
N ALA A 96 -21.36 3.35 7.74
CA ALA A 96 -19.93 3.68 7.74
C ALA A 96 -19.07 2.52 7.25
N PHE A 97 -19.38 1.28 7.66
CA PHE A 97 -18.69 0.10 7.17
C PHE A 97 -18.93 -0.14 5.68
N GLY A 98 -20.19 -0.12 5.23
CA GLY A 98 -20.54 -0.32 3.83
C GLY A 98 -19.92 0.74 2.92
N PHE A 99 -20.09 2.02 3.28
CA PHE A 99 -19.50 3.13 2.54
C PHE A 99 -17.97 3.07 2.54
N GLY A 100 -17.37 2.72 3.68
CA GLY A 100 -15.91 2.60 3.81
C GLY A 100 -15.31 1.52 2.93
N LEU A 101 -15.92 0.34 2.86
CA LEU A 101 -15.46 -0.74 1.96
C LEU A 101 -15.54 -0.32 0.49
N VAL A 102 -16.65 0.31 0.07
CA VAL A 102 -16.82 0.81 -1.30
C VAL A 102 -15.79 1.88 -1.62
N LEU A 103 -15.61 2.85 -0.72
CA LEU A 103 -14.65 3.94 -0.89
C LEU A 103 -13.21 3.41 -0.99
N GLY A 104 -12.86 2.42 -0.17
CA GLY A 104 -11.56 1.74 -0.25
C GLY A 104 -11.35 1.01 -1.57
N ALA A 105 -12.34 0.24 -2.03
CA ALA A 105 -12.27 -0.48 -3.29
C ALA A 105 -12.17 0.45 -4.51
N VAL A 106 -12.99 1.50 -4.55
CA VAL A 106 -12.94 2.53 -5.61
C VAL A 106 -11.58 3.25 -5.57
N GLY A 107 -11.11 3.63 -4.38
CA GLY A 107 -9.80 4.27 -4.20
C GLY A 107 -8.66 3.41 -4.74
N ALA A 108 -8.67 2.11 -4.48
CA ALA A 108 -7.67 1.19 -5.01
C ALA A 108 -7.65 1.18 -6.55
N VAL A 109 -8.82 1.10 -7.18
CA VAL A 109 -8.95 1.09 -8.65
C VAL A 109 -8.51 2.42 -9.24
N VAL A 110 -8.93 3.55 -8.67
CA VAL A 110 -8.58 4.90 -9.16
C VAL A 110 -7.08 5.14 -9.05
N VAL A 111 -6.45 4.81 -7.91
CA VAL A 111 -5.00 4.94 -7.75
C VAL A 111 -4.28 4.02 -8.72
N SER A 112 -4.73 2.77 -8.88
CA SER A 112 -4.14 1.85 -9.85
C SER A 112 -4.23 2.38 -11.29
N ALA A 113 -5.35 3.02 -11.67
CA ALA A 113 -5.53 3.60 -13.00
C ALA A 113 -4.71 4.88 -13.25
N LEU A 114 -4.40 5.64 -12.20
CA LEU A 114 -3.60 6.87 -12.30
C LEU A 114 -2.09 6.63 -12.41
N TYR A 115 -1.61 5.51 -11.87
CA TYR A 115 -0.18 5.14 -11.85
C TYR A 115 0.19 4.06 -12.88
N HIS A 116 -0.77 3.68 -13.74
CA HIS A 116 -0.53 2.94 -14.98
C HIS A 116 -0.35 3.90 -16.15
#